data_AF-A0A955FG61-F1
#
_entry.id   AF-A0A955FG61-F1
#
_cell.length_a   1.000
_cell.length_b   1.000
_cell.length_c   1.000
_cell.angle_alpha   90.00
_cell.angle_beta   90.00
_cell.angle_gamma   90.00
#
_symmetry.space_group_name_H-M   'P 1'
#
loop_
_entity.id
_entity.type
_entity.pdbx_description
1 polymer ?
#
loop_
_entity_poly.entity_id
_entity_poly.type
_entity_poly.pdbx_seq_one_letter_code
_entity_poly.pdbx_strand_id
1 'polypeptide(L)' 'DDLESCGIITKQSFAEMPPRVEYSITQKGRDLIPALQKLADWGSKYYK' A
#
# COMPACT_ATOMS: atom_id res chain seq x y z
N ASP A 1 6.24 -0.30 9.68
CA ASP A 1 7.14 0.71 9.07
C ASP A 1 7.72 0.32 7.71
N ASP A 2 7.84 -0.96 7.36
CA ASP A 2 8.52 -1.38 6.12
C ASP A 2 7.93 -0.79 4.83
N LEU A 3 6.61 -0.69 4.71
CA LEU A 3 5.97 -0.11 3.51
C LEU A 3 6.13 1.41 3.41
N GLU A 4 6.19 2.11 4.54
CA GLU A 4 6.45 3.55 4.60
C GLU A 4 7.93 3.82 4.27
N SER A 5 8.83 3.04 4.87
CA SER A 5 10.27 3.06 4.59
C SER A 5 10.59 2.72 3.12
N CYS A 6 9.86 1.78 2.52
CA CYS A 6 9.94 1.49 1.09
C CYS A 6 9.35 2.59 0.19
N GLY A 7 8.69 3.60 0.77
CA GLY A 7 8.02 4.68 0.04
C GLY A 7 6.80 4.22 -0.74
N ILE A 8 6.15 3.14 -0.32
CA ILE A 8 4.94 2.56 -0.94
C ILE A 8 3.68 3.21 -0.35
N ILE A 9 3.71 3.57 0.93
CA ILE A 9 2.64 4.27 1.63
C ILE A 9 3.17 5.55 2.29
N THR A 10 2.30 6.54 2.45
CA THR A 10 2.55 7.77 3.21
C THR A 10 1.54 7.88 4.33
N LYS A 11 2.01 8.23 5.52
CA LYS A 11 1.19 8.50 6.69
C LYS A 11 1.04 10.01 6.89
N GLN A 12 -0.20 10.46 7.04
CA GLN A 12 -0.52 11.84 7.36
C GLN A 12 -1.29 11.88 8.68
N SER A 13 -0.71 12.54 9.68
CA SER A 13 -1.34 12.74 10.99
C SER A 13 -2.04 14.09 11.01
N PHE A 14 -3.33 14.11 11.35
CA PHE A 14 -4.10 15.33 11.51
C PHE A 14 -4.34 15.59 13.00
N ALA A 15 -3.85 16.72 13.47
CA ALA A 15 -3.98 17.17 14.85
C ALA A 15 -5.33 17.90 15.08
N GLU A 16 -6.42 17.34 14.55
CA GLU A 16 -7.77 17.83 14.87
C GLU A 16 -8.36 17.05 16.05
N MET A 17 -9.54 17.46 16.53
CA MET A 17 -10.26 16.73 17.55
C MET A 17 -11.52 16.10 16.92
N PRO A 18 -11.62 14.76 16.86
CA PRO A 18 -10.67 13.75 17.32
C PRO A 18 -9.44 13.60 16.41
N PRO A 19 -8.25 13.25 16.95
CA PRO A 19 -7.05 13.07 16.15
C PRO A 19 -7.23 11.90 15.19
N ARG A 20 -6.92 12.11 13.90
CA ARG A 20 -6.98 11.06 12.88
C ARG A 20 -5.62 10.85 12.21
N VAL A 21 -5.40 9.62 11.76
CA VAL A 21 -4.24 9.24 10.96
C VAL A 21 -4.76 8.64 9.67
N GLU A 22 -4.34 9.21 8.54
CA GLU A 22 -4.67 8.68 7.22
C GLU A 22 -3.44 8.06 6.57
N TYR A 23 -3.64 6.89 5.96
CA TYR A 23 -2.63 6.23 5.14
C TYR A 23 -3.04 6.36 3.68
N SER A 24 -2.12 6.81 2.85
CA SER A 24 -2.31 6.92 1.41
C SER A 24 -1.25 6.12 0.68
N ILE A 25 -1.63 5.51 -0.45
CA ILE A 25 -0.66 4.85 -1.32
C ILE A 25 0.08 5.90 -2.15
N THR A 26 1.40 5.76 -2.24
CA THR A 26 2.23 6.65 -3.06
C THR A 26 2.13 6.29 -4.54
N GLN A 27 2.72 7.13 -5.40
CA GLN A 27 2.83 6.78 -6.81
C GLN A 27 3.64 5.50 -7.02
N LYS A 28 4.76 5.35 -6.31
CA LYS A 28 5.58 4.12 -6.33
C LYS A 28 4.78 2.89 -5.91
N GLY A 29 3.92 3.02 -4.89
CA GLY A 29 3.04 1.94 -4.48
C GLY A 29 1.98 1.61 -5.53
N ARG A 30 1.42 2.60 -6.21
CA ARG A 30 0.49 2.39 -7.34
C ARG A 30 1.15 1.65 -8.50
N ASP A 31 2.39 2.01 -8.84
CA ASP A 31 3.14 1.33 -9.91
C ASP A 31 3.47 -0.13 -9.56
N LEU A 32 3.50 -0.48 -8.27
CA LEU A 32 3.71 -1.85 -7.78
C LEU A 32 2.45 -2.73 -7.88
N ILE A 33 1.25 -2.15 -7.81
CA ILE A 33 -0.03 -2.86 -7.89
C ILE A 33 -0.10 -3.86 -9.04
N PRO A 34 0.20 -3.50 -10.31
CA PRO A 34 0.08 -4.43 -11.43
C PRO A 34 1.03 -5.64 -11.30
N ALA A 35 2.21 -5.49 -10.67
CA ALA A 35 3.11 -6.60 -10.42
C ALA A 35 2.55 -7.55 -9.35
N LEU A 36 1.99 -7.00 -8.26
CA LEU A 36 1.35 -7.77 -7.21
C LEU A 36 0.10 -8.50 -7.73
N GLN A 37 -0.68 -7.86 -8.62
CA GLN A 37 -1.82 -8.50 -9.27
C GLN A 37 -1.39 -9.71 -10.10
N LYS A 38 -0.33 -9.59 -10.91
CA LYS A 38 0.20 -10.74 -11.67
C LYS A 38 0.66 -11.90 -10.78
N LEU A 39 1.28 -11.58 -9.63
CA LEU A 39 1.65 -12.59 -8.65
C LEU A 39 0.42 -13.24 -8.00
N ALA A 40 -0.60 -12.45 -7.69
CA ALA A 40 -1.87 -12.96 -7.15
C ALA A 40 -2.61 -13.84 -8.17
N ASP A 41 -2.64 -13.44 -9.44
CA ASP A 41 -3.24 -14.21 -10.54
C ASP A 41 -2.52 -15.55 -10.72
N TRP A 42 -1.18 -15.54 -10.71
CA TRP A 42 -0.39 -16.76 -10.73
C TRP A 42 -0.71 -17.65 -9.52
N GLY A 43 -0.73 -17.07 -8.31
CA GLY A 43 -1.07 -17.81 -7.09
C GLY A 43 -2.47 -18.45 -7.17
N SER A 44 -3.47 -17.70 -7.62
CA SER A 44 -4.84 -18.21 -7.80
C SER A 44 -4.94 -19.27 -8.89
N LYS A 45 -4.03 -19.28 -9.88
CA LYS A 45 -4.02 -20.26 -10.96
C LYS A 45 -3.46 -21.61 -10.52
N TYR A 46 -2.50 -21.62 -9.60
CA TYR A 46 -1.74 -22.84 -9.26
C TYR A 46 -1.93 -23.33 -7.82
N TYR A 47 -2.43 -22.49 -6.90
CA TYR A 47 -2.50 -22.80 -5.47
C TYR A 47 -3.91 -22.67 -4.87
N LYS A 48 -4.95 -22.61 -5.71
CA LYS A 48 -6.35 -22.57 -5.27
C LYS A 48 -6.96 -23.96 -5.20
#